data_AF-A0A4Z1L6T3-F1
#
_entry.id   AF-A0A4Z1L6T3-F1
#
_cell.length_a   1.000
_cell.length_b   1.000
_cell.length_c   1.000
_cell.angle_alpha   90.00
_cell.angle_beta   90.00
_cell.angle_gamma   90.00
#
_symmetry.space_group_name_H-M   'P 1'
#
loop_
_entity.id
_entity.type
_entity.pdbx_description
1 polymer ?
#
loop_
_entity_poly.entity_id
_entity_poly.type
_entity_poly.pdbx_seq_one_letter_code
_entity_poly.pdbx_strand_id
1 'polypeptide(L)'
;MGQRHQLFVIAKINGRYRGLAAIHHQCLWGASALQVCLNILKILQSPANRIALSHELRHATRLKEEDWARRIGFAKVSVADIPFPLFLHVWLSELASEQRIVIMLESTIFLSIYHFMEAITTTELRDEEEDGAPPKPPAMTPLTGPQYLWGYYRRDYQSNQEKFQDLVESFQALPLIDGKALYSAWPNSSWRIMVQGGGESEWNRVEQVVAEEKVSGQKKSNFVNSEISSLKAFSLVKVLNSAIASSPSELPQILERASLLWDFYPAAKAKLYADPADVSNFASARRILRSILRNENKIDLSPFELTTEQISEVLEEAFKDPMDVVSLNLSGNLNITEPFLKGILIKFPRLETLYLLNTPQISLENKIGLLRGSTIQLYDTELLALPFVEKDDGMTHEFKTFEPRLIPLYGYIKPVIHQMIIMACCSTELVPRDTDGGLNIESMFEKGILLDAFGRDHSCIPFGEVNLKPSALITGIGQYVHYVMNQQRYLDIGMMNPPALNIAKQLAMPHTFEDNENSFGVGTISEYFYHTPNDNWSLSHIGGWWKKYSKIAPGEWTLVLIGETDRWDGPKEECAKVRYAFVSAAPPTDTEDPTLDSYVPKFIIRDFRGFLDSIISDVSDQQQILEI
;
A
#
# COMPACT_ATOMS: atom_id res chain seq x y z
N MET A 1 -17.31 -22.22 15.41
CA MET A 1 -16.46 -22.01 14.22
C MET A 1 -16.31 -20.51 14.06
N GLY A 2 -15.10 -19.97 13.87
CA GLY A 2 -14.90 -18.53 13.71
C GLY A 2 -15.64 -18.00 12.49
N GLN A 3 -16.25 -16.82 12.60
CA GLN A 3 -16.89 -16.14 11.47
C GLN A 3 -15.80 -15.68 10.50
N ARG A 4 -15.92 -16.09 9.23
CA ARG A 4 -14.91 -15.83 8.20
C ARG A 4 -15.43 -14.79 7.24
N HIS A 5 -14.59 -13.81 6.90
CA HIS A 5 -14.90 -12.86 5.85
C HIS A 5 -13.93 -13.00 4.70
N GLN A 6 -14.44 -12.67 3.52
CA GLN A 6 -13.60 -12.45 2.37
C GLN A 6 -13.90 -11.06 1.81
N LEU A 7 -12.85 -10.31 1.51
CA LEU A 7 -12.96 -8.97 0.97
C LEU A 7 -12.37 -8.94 -0.42
N PHE A 8 -12.97 -8.17 -1.33
CA PHE A 8 -12.62 -8.18 -2.74
C PHE A 8 -12.55 -6.76 -3.28
N VAL A 9 -11.59 -6.56 -4.18
CA VAL A 9 -11.52 -5.37 -5.03
C VAL A 9 -12.07 -5.73 -6.39
N ILE A 10 -13.09 -5.00 -6.85
CA ILE A 10 -13.76 -5.22 -8.13
C ILE A 10 -13.65 -3.93 -8.94
N ALA A 11 -13.31 -4.04 -10.21
CA ALA A 11 -13.30 -2.92 -11.14
C ALA A 11 -14.00 -3.27 -12.46
N LYS A 12 -14.46 -2.25 -13.19
CA LYS A 12 -15.02 -2.42 -14.53
C LYS A 12 -13.90 -2.39 -15.56
N ILE A 13 -13.58 -3.54 -16.14
CA ILE A 13 -12.53 -3.74 -17.14
C ILE A 13 -13.19 -4.16 -18.46
N ASN A 14 -12.89 -3.46 -19.55
CA ASN A 14 -13.45 -3.73 -20.89
C ASN A 14 -14.98 -3.87 -20.90
N GLY A 15 -15.67 -3.05 -20.09
CA GLY A 15 -17.14 -3.04 -20.00
C GLY A 15 -17.75 -4.08 -19.05
N ARG A 16 -16.97 -4.97 -18.44
CA ARG A 16 -17.41 -6.01 -17.51
C ARG A 16 -16.80 -5.82 -16.12
N TYR A 17 -17.51 -6.13 -15.05
CA TYR A 17 -16.90 -6.14 -13.72
C TYR A 17 -15.98 -7.37 -13.57
N ARG A 18 -14.79 -7.18 -12.98
CA ARG A 18 -13.78 -8.21 -12.73
C ARG A 18 -13.21 -8.04 -11.33
N GLY A 19 -12.98 -9.16 -10.63
CA GLY A 19 -12.23 -9.17 -9.38
C GLY A 19 -10.75 -8.98 -9.66
N LEU A 20 -10.10 -8.03 -8.99
CA LEU A 20 -8.68 -7.72 -9.13
C LEU A 20 -7.85 -8.30 -7.98
N ALA A 21 -8.41 -8.31 -6.77
CA ALA A 21 -7.77 -8.88 -5.59
C ALA A 21 -8.83 -9.40 -4.63
N ALA A 22 -8.46 -10.40 -3.84
CA ALA A 22 -9.28 -10.92 -2.76
C ALA A 22 -8.40 -11.23 -1.55
N ILE A 23 -8.98 -11.17 -0.36
CA ILE A 23 -8.36 -11.66 0.86
C ILE A 23 -9.37 -12.46 1.66
N HIS A 24 -8.90 -13.46 2.40
CA HIS A 24 -9.70 -14.26 3.31
C HIS A 24 -9.18 -14.06 4.74
N HIS A 25 -10.04 -13.56 5.63
CA HIS A 25 -9.70 -13.25 7.02
C HIS A 25 -10.57 -14.06 7.97
N GLN A 26 -9.94 -14.87 8.84
CA GLN A 26 -10.67 -15.77 9.75
C GLN A 26 -11.21 -15.07 11.01
N CYS A 27 -10.64 -13.91 11.36
CA CYS A 27 -11.02 -13.12 12.55
C CYS A 27 -11.59 -11.72 12.25
N LEU A 28 -12.08 -11.47 11.04
CA LEU A 28 -12.67 -10.19 10.66
C LEU A 28 -14.18 -10.33 10.67
N TRP A 29 -14.93 -9.44 11.32
CA TRP A 29 -16.40 -9.49 11.37
C TRP A 29 -17.01 -8.18 11.88
N GLY A 30 -18.28 -7.93 11.56
CA GLY A 30 -19.01 -6.76 12.07
C GLY A 30 -18.28 -5.46 11.75
N ALA A 31 -18.23 -4.54 12.72
CA ALA A 31 -17.70 -3.19 12.46
C ALA A 31 -16.25 -3.17 11.96
N SER A 32 -15.41 -4.14 12.35
CA SER A 32 -14.02 -4.18 11.89
C SER A 32 -13.91 -4.49 10.38
N ALA A 33 -14.79 -5.34 9.84
CA ALA A 33 -14.82 -5.62 8.40
C ALA A 33 -15.15 -4.36 7.58
N LEU A 34 -16.15 -3.60 8.02
CA LEU A 34 -16.52 -2.33 7.39
C LEU A 34 -15.41 -1.28 7.52
N GLN A 35 -14.77 -1.18 8.69
CA GLN A 35 -13.66 -0.25 8.89
C GLN A 35 -12.49 -0.53 7.94
N VAL A 36 -12.11 -1.81 7.80
CA VAL A 36 -11.06 -2.24 6.85
C VAL A 36 -11.44 -1.88 5.42
N CYS A 37 -12.69 -2.12 5.00
CA CYS A 37 -13.18 -1.71 3.69
C CYS A 37 -13.08 -0.20 3.44
N LEU A 38 -13.43 0.64 4.43
CA LEU A 38 -13.28 2.10 4.30
C LEU A 38 -11.82 2.52 4.21
N ASN A 39 -10.96 1.94 5.04
CA ASN A 39 -9.53 2.26 5.02
C ASN A 39 -8.93 1.94 3.66
N ILE A 40 -9.31 0.80 3.07
CA ILE A 40 -8.87 0.42 1.73
C ILE A 40 -9.45 1.34 0.66
N LEU A 41 -10.71 1.73 0.76
CA LEU A 41 -11.27 2.72 -0.16
C LEU A 41 -10.53 4.05 -0.07
N LYS A 42 -10.20 4.53 1.13
CA LYS A 42 -9.40 5.75 1.32
C LYS A 42 -8.01 5.61 0.67
N ILE A 43 -7.34 4.48 0.87
CA ILE A 43 -6.04 4.20 0.26
C ILE A 43 -6.16 4.18 -1.27
N LEU A 44 -7.15 3.48 -1.82
CA LEU A 44 -7.35 3.38 -3.27
C LEU A 44 -7.80 4.71 -3.92
N GLN A 45 -8.46 5.57 -3.15
CA GLN A 45 -8.87 6.91 -3.60
C GLN A 45 -7.77 7.96 -3.43
N SER A 46 -6.72 7.66 -2.65
CA SER A 46 -5.59 8.56 -2.43
C SER A 46 -4.92 8.95 -3.76
N PRO A 47 -4.72 10.26 -4.00
CA PRO A 47 -3.98 10.73 -5.18
C PRO A 47 -2.57 10.14 -5.29
N ALA A 48 -1.92 9.82 -4.16
CA ALA A 48 -0.57 9.25 -4.12
C ALA A 48 -0.50 7.88 -4.82
N ASN A 49 -1.58 7.11 -4.80
CA ASN A 49 -1.62 5.76 -5.39
C ASN A 49 -2.14 5.75 -6.83
N ARG A 50 -2.64 6.89 -7.34
CA ARG A 50 -3.32 6.98 -8.64
C ARG A 50 -2.46 6.47 -9.80
N ILE A 51 -1.16 6.76 -9.81
CA ILE A 51 -0.26 6.35 -10.89
C ILE A 51 -0.15 4.83 -10.97
N ALA A 52 0.16 4.18 -9.84
CA ALA A 52 0.31 2.74 -9.76
C ALA A 52 -1.03 2.01 -10.01
N LEU A 53 -2.14 2.52 -9.47
CA LEU A 53 -3.49 1.98 -9.72
C LEU A 53 -3.90 2.11 -11.20
N SER A 54 -3.64 3.26 -11.81
CA SER A 54 -3.96 3.49 -13.23
C SER A 54 -3.16 2.56 -14.13
N HIS A 55 -1.92 2.22 -13.73
CA HIS A 55 -1.12 1.24 -14.44
C HIS A 55 -1.73 -0.18 -14.33
N GLU A 56 -2.06 -0.65 -13.13
CA GLU A 56 -2.66 -1.98 -12.95
C GLU A 56 -4.03 -2.11 -13.63
N LEU A 57 -4.86 -1.06 -13.59
CA LEU A 57 -6.13 -1.03 -14.31
C LEU A 57 -5.94 -1.10 -15.83
N ARG A 58 -4.94 -0.40 -16.38
CA ARG A 58 -4.60 -0.51 -17.81
C ARG A 58 -4.03 -1.89 -18.14
N HIS A 59 -3.19 -2.44 -17.28
CA HIS A 59 -2.69 -3.81 -17.44
C HIS A 59 -3.86 -4.80 -17.50
N ALA A 60 -4.85 -4.67 -16.61
CA ALA A 60 -6.06 -5.47 -16.62
C ALA A 60 -6.82 -5.41 -17.95
N THR A 61 -6.88 -4.26 -18.62
CA THR A 61 -7.54 -4.15 -19.95
C THR A 61 -6.84 -4.94 -21.05
N ARG A 62 -5.56 -5.27 -20.88
CA ARG A 62 -4.75 -6.01 -21.84
C ARG A 62 -4.74 -7.53 -21.59
N LEU A 63 -5.22 -7.98 -20.42
CA LEU A 63 -5.33 -9.40 -20.10
C LEU A 63 -6.38 -10.10 -20.97
N LYS A 64 -6.06 -11.30 -21.44
CA LYS A 64 -6.97 -12.16 -22.20
C LYS A 64 -7.92 -12.88 -21.25
N GLU A 65 -9.05 -13.37 -21.76
CA GLU A 65 -9.99 -14.17 -20.96
C GLU A 65 -9.32 -15.41 -20.33
N GLU A 66 -8.32 -15.98 -20.99
CA GLU A 66 -7.50 -17.08 -20.47
C GLU A 66 -6.72 -16.69 -19.21
N ASP A 67 -6.18 -15.47 -19.19
CA ASP A 67 -5.45 -14.93 -18.03
C ASP A 67 -6.40 -14.71 -16.85
N TRP A 68 -7.61 -14.20 -17.14
CA TRP A 68 -8.66 -14.06 -16.15
C TRP A 68 -9.07 -15.42 -15.59
N ALA A 69 -9.22 -16.44 -16.45
CA ALA A 69 -9.63 -17.80 -16.10
C ALA A 69 -8.53 -18.66 -15.43
N ARG A 70 -7.30 -18.15 -15.35
CA ARG A 70 -6.17 -18.88 -14.81
C ARG A 70 -6.32 -19.10 -13.31
N ARG A 71 -6.48 -20.36 -12.92
CA ARG A 71 -6.49 -20.74 -11.50
C ARG A 71 -5.09 -20.74 -10.93
N ILE A 72 -4.87 -19.88 -9.96
CA ILE A 72 -3.68 -19.92 -9.13
C ILE A 72 -4.02 -20.80 -7.93
N GLY A 73 -3.30 -21.91 -7.78
CA GLY A 73 -3.46 -22.79 -6.63
C GLY A 73 -3.01 -22.09 -5.34
N PHE A 74 -3.45 -22.60 -4.19
CA PHE A 74 -3.00 -22.12 -2.88
C PHE A 74 -1.52 -22.40 -2.57
N ALA A 75 -0.78 -23.06 -3.47
CA ALA A 75 0.61 -23.49 -3.25
C ALA A 75 1.53 -22.83 -4.28
N LYS A 76 2.66 -22.30 -3.80
CA LYS A 76 3.77 -21.70 -4.57
C LYS A 76 3.32 -20.71 -5.65
N VAL A 77 3.02 -19.49 -5.21
CA VAL A 77 2.77 -18.35 -6.10
C VAL A 77 4.10 -17.73 -6.51
N SER A 78 4.39 -17.64 -7.81
CA SER A 78 5.54 -16.87 -8.32
C SER A 78 5.17 -15.41 -8.55
N VAL A 79 6.14 -14.50 -8.72
CA VAL A 79 5.86 -13.09 -9.05
C VAL A 79 4.98 -12.96 -10.30
N ALA A 80 5.22 -13.78 -11.33
CA ALA A 80 4.44 -13.79 -12.57
C ALA A 80 2.99 -14.26 -12.37
N ASP A 81 2.68 -14.88 -11.23
CA ASP A 81 1.34 -15.26 -10.85
C ASP A 81 0.56 -14.12 -10.19
N ILE A 82 1.20 -12.97 -9.94
CA ILE A 82 0.62 -11.83 -9.25
C ILE A 82 0.46 -10.66 -10.22
N PRO A 83 -0.66 -10.57 -10.96
CA PRO A 83 -0.86 -9.52 -11.96
C PRO A 83 -1.15 -8.14 -11.36
N PHE A 84 -1.56 -8.10 -10.09
CA PHE A 84 -2.08 -6.93 -9.40
C PHE A 84 -1.46 -6.77 -8.00
N PRO A 85 -0.12 -6.71 -7.90
CA PRO A 85 0.56 -6.74 -6.61
C PRO A 85 0.28 -5.51 -5.75
N LEU A 86 -0.01 -4.33 -6.32
CA LEU A 86 -0.37 -3.15 -5.53
C LEU A 86 -1.67 -3.36 -4.76
N PHE A 87 -2.72 -3.89 -5.42
CA PHE A 87 -3.98 -4.17 -4.73
C PHE A 87 -3.78 -5.15 -3.58
N LEU A 88 -2.92 -6.17 -3.75
CA LEU A 88 -2.56 -7.09 -2.67
C LEU A 88 -1.73 -6.43 -1.58
N HIS A 89 -0.80 -5.56 -1.94
CA HIS A 89 0.03 -4.82 -0.98
C HIS A 89 -0.83 -3.98 -0.05
N VAL A 90 -1.84 -3.28 -0.58
CA VAL A 90 -2.83 -2.53 0.22
C VAL A 90 -3.53 -3.43 1.25
N TRP A 91 -3.87 -4.68 0.89
CA TRP A 91 -4.45 -5.63 1.82
C TRP A 91 -3.47 -6.06 2.92
N LEU A 92 -2.24 -6.40 2.53
CA LEU A 92 -1.20 -6.83 3.46
C LEU A 92 -0.91 -5.74 4.48
N SER A 93 -0.82 -4.49 4.03
CA SER A 93 -0.59 -3.37 4.92
C SER A 93 -1.76 -3.13 5.87
N GLU A 94 -3.01 -3.44 5.50
CA GLU A 94 -4.14 -3.20 6.41
C GLU A 94 -4.44 -4.38 7.36
N LEU A 95 -4.28 -5.62 6.90
CA LEU A 95 -4.70 -6.85 7.59
C LEU A 95 -3.54 -7.70 8.11
N ALA A 96 -2.36 -7.09 8.24
CA ALA A 96 -1.09 -7.76 8.50
C ALA A 96 -1.15 -8.76 9.67
N SER A 97 -1.92 -8.54 10.73
CA SER A 97 -1.76 -9.23 12.02
C SER A 97 -1.93 -10.76 12.03
N GLU A 98 -2.70 -11.40 11.14
CA GLU A 98 -2.87 -12.88 11.18
C GLU A 98 -3.44 -13.44 9.86
N GLN A 99 -2.65 -13.80 8.83
CA GLN A 99 -3.31 -14.30 7.61
C GLN A 99 -2.58 -15.17 6.59
N ARG A 100 -3.42 -16.00 5.95
CA ARG A 100 -3.19 -16.67 4.65
C ARG A 100 -3.83 -15.82 3.56
N ILE A 101 -3.03 -15.11 2.78
CA ILE A 101 -3.50 -14.31 1.65
C ILE A 101 -3.81 -15.24 0.48
N VAL A 102 -4.98 -15.05 -0.16
CA VAL A 102 -5.43 -15.88 -1.28
C VAL A 102 -5.48 -15.02 -2.52
N ILE A 103 -4.58 -15.24 -3.46
CA ILE A 103 -4.55 -14.54 -4.75
C ILE A 103 -5.55 -15.23 -5.68
N MET A 104 -6.64 -14.54 -6.02
CA MET A 104 -7.64 -15.08 -6.93
C MET A 104 -7.62 -14.37 -8.27
N LEU A 105 -7.30 -15.13 -9.32
CA LEU A 105 -7.70 -14.85 -10.71
C LEU A 105 -8.73 -15.92 -11.10
N GLU A 106 -9.96 -15.45 -11.30
CA GLU A 106 -11.24 -16.16 -11.55
C GLU A 106 -11.91 -17.09 -10.53
N SER A 107 -13.22 -17.10 -10.80
CA SER A 107 -14.42 -17.50 -10.10
C SER A 107 -14.89 -18.93 -10.32
N THR A 108 -13.98 -19.85 -10.57
CA THR A 108 -14.33 -21.27 -10.67
C THR A 108 -13.06 -21.99 -10.25
N ILE A 109 -12.91 -22.50 -9.03
CA ILE A 109 -13.36 -23.87 -8.71
C ILE A 109 -13.48 -24.18 -7.21
N PHE A 110 -14.46 -25.03 -6.89
CA PHE A 110 -14.76 -25.79 -5.64
C PHE A 110 -15.01 -24.95 -4.37
N LEU A 111 -16.25 -24.75 -3.88
CA LEU A 111 -17.35 -25.70 -3.67
C LEU A 111 -16.94 -26.93 -2.84
N SER A 112 -16.18 -26.67 -1.76
CA SER A 112 -16.10 -27.49 -0.55
C SER A 112 -15.25 -26.75 0.47
N ILE A 113 -15.88 -25.78 1.14
CA ILE A 113 -15.69 -25.30 2.52
C ILE A 113 -16.38 -23.93 2.56
N TYR A 114 -17.39 -23.85 3.42
CA TYR A 114 -18.42 -22.83 3.52
C TYR A 114 -17.93 -21.37 3.55
N HIS A 115 -18.77 -20.52 2.93
CA HIS A 115 -18.89 -19.04 3.00
C HIS A 115 -17.89 -18.22 2.15
N PHE A 116 -18.37 -17.78 0.98
CA PHE A 116 -17.72 -16.85 0.05
C PHE A 116 -18.54 -15.56 -0.04
N MET A 117 -17.86 -14.41 -0.11
CA MET A 117 -18.42 -13.04 -0.15
C MET A 117 -19.89 -12.93 0.24
N GLU A 118 -20.12 -12.70 1.52
CA GLU A 118 -21.19 -11.83 1.91
C GLU A 118 -20.96 -10.47 1.22
N ALA A 119 -21.62 -10.28 0.07
CA ALA A 119 -22.36 -9.05 -0.11
C ALA A 119 -23.43 -9.09 0.99
N ILE A 120 -23.00 -8.85 2.23
CA ILE A 120 -23.81 -8.77 3.43
C ILE A 120 -24.96 -9.81 3.46
N THR A 121 -24.70 -11.09 3.68
CA THR A 121 -25.83 -12.02 3.89
C THR A 121 -25.53 -12.94 5.03
N THR A 122 -26.07 -12.55 6.19
CA THR A 122 -26.58 -13.40 7.26
C THR A 122 -25.85 -14.74 7.39
N THR A 123 -24.83 -14.76 8.24
CA THR A 123 -24.52 -15.94 9.02
C THR A 123 -25.80 -16.55 9.61
N GLU A 124 -25.80 -17.89 9.76
CA GLU A 124 -26.73 -18.66 10.60
C GLU A 124 -26.70 -18.11 12.04
N LEU A 125 -27.33 -16.96 12.24
CA LEU A 125 -27.57 -16.35 13.52
C LEU A 125 -28.87 -16.94 14.02
N ARG A 126 -28.71 -17.75 15.08
CA ARG A 126 -29.71 -18.31 16.00
C ARG A 126 -31.17 -18.11 15.58
N ASP A 127 -31.90 -19.21 15.51
CA ASP A 127 -33.36 -19.32 15.32
C ASP A 127 -34.17 -18.72 16.51
N GLU A 128 -33.81 -17.53 16.97
CA GLU A 128 -34.68 -16.76 17.85
C GLU A 128 -35.46 -15.80 16.95
N GLU A 129 -36.67 -16.23 16.58
CA GLU A 129 -37.73 -15.36 16.06
C GLU A 129 -38.01 -14.26 17.09
N GLU A 130 -37.25 -13.17 17.05
CA GLU A 130 -37.56 -11.94 17.80
C GLU A 130 -38.55 -11.09 16.99
N ASP A 131 -39.73 -10.90 17.56
CA ASP A 131 -40.79 -10.01 17.07
C ASP A 131 -40.23 -8.61 16.78
N GLY A 132 -40.15 -8.23 15.50
CA GLY A 132 -39.86 -6.85 15.07
C GLY A 132 -38.59 -6.63 14.25
N ALA A 133 -37.75 -7.65 14.02
CA ALA A 133 -36.65 -7.53 13.06
C ALA A 133 -37.18 -7.51 11.61
N PRO A 134 -36.68 -6.63 10.72
CA PRO A 134 -37.02 -6.71 9.30
C PRO A 134 -36.63 -8.09 8.75
N PRO A 135 -37.40 -8.67 7.82
CA PRO A 135 -37.14 -10.00 7.30
C PRO A 135 -35.70 -10.08 6.78
N LYS A 136 -34.98 -11.13 7.22
CA LYS A 136 -33.61 -11.40 6.76
C LYS A 136 -33.63 -11.46 5.22
N PRO A 137 -32.82 -10.65 4.52
CA PRO A 137 -32.78 -10.68 3.07
C PRO A 137 -32.29 -12.07 2.61
N PRO A 138 -32.73 -12.55 1.44
CA PRO A 138 -32.25 -13.82 0.91
C PRO A 138 -30.72 -13.85 0.78
N ALA A 139 -30.13 -15.04 0.89
CA ALA A 139 -28.71 -15.23 0.58
C ALA A 139 -28.35 -14.70 -0.82
N MET A 140 -27.10 -14.25 -1.00
CA MET A 140 -26.58 -13.68 -2.25
C MET A 140 -27.29 -12.39 -2.67
N THR A 141 -27.50 -11.49 -1.71
CA THR A 141 -28.16 -10.20 -1.89
C THR A 141 -27.26 -9.08 -1.38
N PRO A 142 -26.79 -8.14 -2.21
CA PRO A 142 -26.00 -7.03 -1.69
C PRO A 142 -26.81 -6.19 -0.69
N LEU A 143 -26.25 -5.95 0.49
CA LEU A 143 -26.86 -5.02 1.45
C LEU A 143 -26.00 -3.78 1.67
N THR A 144 -26.57 -2.85 2.40
CA THR A 144 -25.93 -1.62 2.87
C THR A 144 -25.13 -1.85 4.16
N GLY A 145 -24.17 -0.98 4.45
CA GLY A 145 -23.41 -1.00 5.71
C GLY A 145 -24.27 -1.18 6.98
N PRO A 146 -25.36 -0.40 7.19
CA PRO A 146 -26.25 -0.62 8.34
C PRO A 146 -26.94 -1.99 8.32
N GLN A 147 -27.43 -2.46 7.17
CA GLN A 147 -28.02 -3.80 7.07
C GLN A 147 -27.02 -4.92 7.44
N TYR A 148 -25.73 -4.71 7.16
CA TYR A 148 -24.67 -5.64 7.61
C TYR A 148 -24.46 -5.62 9.09
N LEU A 149 -24.32 -4.43 9.68
CA LEU A 149 -24.12 -4.30 11.11
C LEU A 149 -25.31 -4.86 11.89
N TRP A 150 -26.55 -4.75 11.39
CA TRP A 150 -27.71 -5.36 12.02
C TRP A 150 -27.69 -6.90 12.04
N GLY A 151 -26.91 -7.53 11.14
CA GLY A 151 -26.62 -8.96 11.25
C GLY A 151 -25.75 -9.28 12.48
N TYR A 152 -24.82 -8.41 12.84
CA TYR A 152 -23.86 -8.67 13.92
C TYR A 152 -24.27 -8.08 15.27
N TYR A 153 -25.01 -6.98 15.24
CA TYR A 153 -25.33 -6.16 16.40
C TYR A 153 -26.83 -5.94 16.47
N ARG A 154 -27.38 -6.17 17.66
CA ARG A 154 -28.77 -5.92 17.97
C ARG A 154 -29.08 -4.43 17.80
N ARG A 155 -30.13 -4.15 17.01
CA ARG A 155 -30.53 -2.80 16.57
C ARG A 155 -31.08 -1.94 17.71
N ASP A 156 -31.69 -2.57 18.70
CA ASP A 156 -32.33 -1.94 19.87
C ASP A 156 -31.32 -1.44 20.92
N TYR A 157 -30.06 -1.88 20.87
CA TYR A 157 -29.03 -1.30 21.72
C TYR A 157 -28.55 0.04 21.18
N GLN A 158 -29.00 1.12 21.83
CA GLN A 158 -28.56 2.49 21.57
C GLN A 158 -27.02 2.62 21.58
N SER A 159 -26.33 1.90 22.46
CA SER A 159 -24.86 1.91 22.52
C SER A 159 -24.18 1.42 21.24
N ASN A 160 -24.78 0.48 20.50
CA ASN A 160 -24.24 0.04 19.21
C ASN A 160 -24.51 1.07 18.11
N GLN A 161 -25.67 1.72 18.14
CA GLN A 161 -26.00 2.77 17.18
C GLN A 161 -25.04 3.95 17.31
N GLU A 162 -24.82 4.42 18.55
CA GLU A 162 -23.88 5.50 18.84
C GLU A 162 -22.44 5.11 18.47
N LYS A 163 -22.02 3.88 18.82
CA LYS A 163 -20.65 3.40 18.55
C LYS A 163 -20.32 3.32 17.06
N PHE A 164 -21.29 3.03 16.19
CA PHE A 164 -21.08 2.81 14.76
C PHE A 164 -21.71 3.87 13.86
N GLN A 165 -22.16 4.99 14.44
CA GLN A 165 -22.86 6.04 13.69
C GLN A 165 -22.02 6.55 12.52
N ASP A 166 -20.79 6.99 12.79
CA ASP A 166 -19.88 7.54 11.76
C ASP A 166 -19.58 6.52 10.65
N LEU A 167 -19.47 5.24 11.03
CA LEU A 167 -19.23 4.14 10.12
C LEU A 167 -20.43 3.91 9.20
N VAL A 168 -21.65 3.93 9.75
CA VAL A 168 -22.90 3.82 8.99
C VAL A 168 -23.07 4.99 8.03
N GLU A 169 -22.86 6.22 8.50
CA GLU A 169 -22.95 7.43 7.68
C GLU A 169 -21.96 7.38 6.52
N SER A 170 -20.73 6.95 6.77
CA SER A 170 -19.70 6.78 5.73
C SER A 170 -20.12 5.78 4.65
N PHE A 171 -20.71 4.65 5.01
CA PHE A 171 -21.18 3.65 4.03
C PHE A 171 -22.46 4.04 3.31
N GLN A 172 -23.33 4.82 3.94
CA GLN A 172 -24.55 5.33 3.28
C GLN A 172 -24.24 6.34 2.19
N ALA A 173 -23.13 7.09 2.32
CA ALA A 173 -22.66 8.00 1.28
C ALA A 173 -22.07 7.28 0.05
N LEU A 174 -21.73 6.00 0.16
CA LEU A 174 -21.13 5.22 -0.91
C LEU A 174 -22.20 4.50 -1.75
N PRO A 175 -22.05 4.47 -3.09
CA PRO A 175 -22.96 3.73 -3.94
C PRO A 175 -22.82 2.22 -3.69
N LEU A 176 -23.94 1.55 -3.41
CA LEU A 176 -23.98 0.10 -3.28
C LEU A 176 -23.78 -0.57 -4.65
N ILE A 177 -22.89 -1.56 -4.71
CA ILE A 177 -22.76 -2.41 -5.90
C ILE A 177 -24.04 -3.22 -6.10
N ASP A 178 -24.67 -3.07 -7.26
CA ASP A 178 -25.92 -3.79 -7.54
C ASP A 178 -25.66 -5.28 -7.85
N GLY A 179 -26.71 -6.10 -7.71
CA GLY A 179 -26.60 -7.53 -7.99
C GLY A 179 -26.30 -7.86 -9.47
N LYS A 180 -26.56 -6.94 -10.41
CA LYS A 180 -26.20 -7.12 -11.84
C LYS A 180 -24.69 -6.99 -12.04
N ALA A 181 -24.04 -6.05 -11.35
CA ALA A 181 -22.60 -5.88 -11.34
C ALA A 181 -21.92 -7.09 -10.69
N LEU A 182 -22.45 -7.60 -9.56
CA LEU A 182 -21.96 -8.82 -8.94
C LEU A 182 -22.15 -10.06 -9.82
N TYR A 183 -23.30 -10.22 -10.48
CA TYR A 183 -23.53 -11.29 -11.46
C TYR A 183 -22.61 -11.17 -12.68
N SER A 184 -22.30 -9.94 -13.11
CA SER A 184 -21.35 -9.68 -14.21
C SER A 184 -19.93 -10.13 -13.85
N ALA A 185 -19.48 -9.83 -12.63
CA ALA A 185 -18.21 -10.29 -12.10
C ALA A 185 -18.19 -11.81 -11.86
N TRP A 186 -19.29 -12.34 -11.32
CA TRP A 186 -19.44 -13.72 -10.90
C TRP A 186 -20.77 -14.29 -11.37
N PRO A 187 -20.81 -14.89 -12.57
CA PRO A 187 -22.04 -15.49 -13.10
C PRO A 187 -22.50 -16.67 -12.23
N ASN A 188 -23.37 -16.39 -11.26
CA ASN A 188 -23.97 -17.37 -10.37
C ASN A 188 -25.49 -17.16 -10.36
N SER A 189 -26.24 -18.21 -10.69
CA SER A 189 -27.71 -18.18 -10.75
C SER A 189 -28.39 -17.88 -9.40
N SER A 190 -27.62 -17.90 -8.31
CA SER A 190 -28.09 -17.62 -6.96
C SER A 190 -28.19 -16.12 -6.63
N TRP A 191 -27.55 -15.23 -7.41
CA TRP A 191 -27.65 -13.78 -7.17
C TRP A 191 -29.09 -13.29 -7.29
N ARG A 192 -29.53 -12.49 -6.32
CA ARG A 192 -30.88 -11.92 -6.27
C ARG A 192 -30.85 -10.40 -6.23
N ILE A 193 -31.84 -9.78 -6.85
CA ILE A 193 -32.07 -8.33 -6.82
C ILE A 193 -33.52 -8.03 -6.48
N MET A 194 -33.72 -6.95 -5.75
CA MET A 194 -35.05 -6.43 -5.47
C MET A 194 -35.54 -5.70 -6.72
N VAL A 195 -36.65 -6.16 -7.30
CA VAL A 195 -37.31 -5.50 -8.43
C VAL A 195 -38.60 -4.89 -7.88
N GLN A 196 -38.75 -3.58 -8.05
CA GLN A 196 -40.01 -2.91 -7.71
C GLN A 196 -40.96 -3.03 -8.89
N GLY A 197 -42.03 -3.82 -8.72
CA GLY A 197 -43.05 -4.05 -9.74
C GLY A 197 -44.44 -3.94 -9.15
N GLY A 198 -45.27 -3.04 -9.68
CA GLY A 198 -46.69 -2.97 -9.32
C GLY A 198 -47.00 -2.62 -7.85
N GLY A 199 -46.07 -1.97 -7.14
CA GLY A 199 -46.24 -1.59 -5.72
C GLY A 199 -45.74 -2.62 -4.72
N GLU A 200 -45.35 -3.82 -5.17
CA GLU A 200 -44.71 -4.84 -4.35
C GLU A 200 -43.22 -4.97 -4.72
N SER A 201 -42.39 -5.26 -3.73
CA SER A 201 -40.95 -5.48 -3.91
C SER A 201 -40.68 -6.98 -3.84
N GLU A 202 -40.29 -7.60 -4.96
CA GLU A 202 -40.00 -9.02 -5.03
C GLU A 202 -38.52 -9.28 -5.34
N TRP A 203 -37.97 -10.30 -4.69
CA TRP A 203 -36.60 -10.76 -4.89
C TRP A 203 -36.51 -11.69 -6.10
N ASN A 204 -36.08 -11.14 -7.24
CA ASN A 204 -35.93 -11.88 -8.48
C ASN A 204 -34.49 -12.36 -8.67
N ARG A 205 -34.30 -13.49 -9.36
CA ARG A 205 -32.96 -13.95 -9.75
C ARG A 205 -32.40 -13.01 -10.82
N VAL A 206 -31.15 -12.57 -10.66
CA VAL A 206 -30.52 -11.63 -11.60
C VAL A 206 -30.53 -12.16 -13.04
N GLU A 207 -30.32 -13.46 -13.22
CA GLU A 207 -30.35 -14.11 -14.52
C GLU A 207 -31.70 -13.97 -15.23
N GLN A 208 -32.81 -14.10 -14.49
CA GLN A 208 -34.16 -13.94 -15.05
C GLN A 208 -34.39 -12.50 -15.49
N VAL A 209 -34.05 -11.53 -14.63
CA VAL A 209 -34.18 -10.10 -14.97
C VAL A 209 -33.33 -9.73 -16.18
N VAL A 210 -32.08 -10.21 -16.25
CA VAL A 210 -31.20 -9.95 -17.39
C VAL A 210 -31.71 -10.63 -18.67
N ALA A 211 -32.31 -11.83 -18.57
CA ALA A 211 -32.92 -12.51 -19.72
C ALA A 211 -34.18 -11.79 -20.19
N GLU A 212 -35.06 -11.37 -19.28
CA GLU A 212 -36.28 -10.61 -19.56
C GLU A 212 -35.96 -9.24 -20.18
N GLU A 213 -34.92 -8.54 -19.71
CA GLU A 213 -34.45 -7.29 -20.34
C GLU A 213 -33.93 -7.50 -21.77
N LYS A 214 -33.27 -8.65 -22.04
CA LYS A 214 -32.84 -9.00 -23.40
C LYS A 214 -34.02 -9.36 -24.31
N VAL A 215 -35.02 -10.08 -23.78
CA VAL A 215 -36.19 -10.57 -24.53
C VAL A 215 -37.24 -9.49 -24.75
N SER A 216 -37.47 -8.62 -23.76
CA SER A 216 -38.42 -7.50 -23.87
C SER A 216 -38.00 -6.45 -24.89
N GLY A 217 -36.79 -6.60 -25.49
CA GLY A 217 -36.33 -5.76 -26.58
C GLY A 217 -36.47 -4.29 -26.20
N GLN A 218 -36.25 -3.98 -24.92
CA GLN A 218 -36.45 -2.65 -24.42
C GLN A 218 -35.50 -1.80 -25.25
N LYS A 219 -36.10 -0.97 -26.11
CA LYS A 219 -35.51 0.26 -26.64
C LYS A 219 -34.72 0.80 -25.48
N LYS A 220 -33.41 0.54 -25.46
CA LYS A 220 -32.49 1.41 -24.76
C LYS A 220 -32.79 2.72 -25.45
N SER A 221 -33.63 3.53 -24.82
CA SER A 221 -33.46 4.96 -24.88
C SER A 221 -31.96 5.09 -24.72
N ASN A 222 -31.31 5.43 -25.81
CA ASN A 222 -29.99 5.99 -25.78
C ASN A 222 -30.12 7.19 -24.84
N PHE A 223 -30.03 6.95 -23.53
CA PHE A 223 -29.48 7.87 -22.54
C PHE A 223 -27.98 7.92 -22.86
N VAL A 224 -27.68 8.25 -24.11
CA VAL A 224 -26.56 9.09 -24.43
C VAL A 224 -27.04 10.40 -23.82
N ASN A 225 -26.66 10.65 -22.56
CA ASN A 225 -26.36 12.01 -22.16
C ASN A 225 -25.22 12.48 -23.08
N SER A 226 -25.50 12.63 -24.37
CA SER A 226 -24.79 13.56 -25.21
C SER A 226 -25.38 14.86 -24.72
N GLU A 227 -24.83 15.36 -23.62
CA GLU A 227 -24.57 16.78 -23.57
C GLU A 227 -24.09 17.13 -24.97
N ILE A 228 -24.89 17.95 -25.66
CA ILE A 228 -24.57 18.38 -27.01
C ILE A 228 -23.22 19.06 -26.87
N SER A 229 -22.15 18.35 -27.23
CA SER A 229 -20.80 18.88 -27.11
C SER A 229 -20.77 20.19 -27.86
N SER A 230 -20.29 21.25 -27.21
CA SER A 230 -20.29 22.58 -27.80
C SER A 230 -19.59 22.58 -29.16
N LEU A 231 -19.97 23.50 -30.06
CA LEU A 231 -19.27 23.68 -31.34
C LEU A 231 -17.76 23.83 -31.12
N LYS A 232 -17.35 24.50 -30.04
CA LYS A 232 -15.96 24.61 -29.60
C LYS A 232 -15.32 23.24 -29.36
N ALA A 233 -15.97 22.35 -28.61
CA ALA A 233 -15.46 21.00 -28.35
C ALA A 233 -15.29 20.19 -29.65
N PHE A 234 -16.27 20.24 -30.56
CA PHE A 234 -16.16 19.58 -31.87
C PHE A 234 -15.04 20.16 -32.73
N SER A 235 -14.91 21.49 -32.79
CA SER A 235 -13.83 22.16 -33.50
C SER A 235 -12.47 21.79 -32.93
N LEU A 236 -12.33 21.72 -31.61
CA LEU A 236 -11.09 21.35 -30.94
C LEU A 236 -10.69 19.91 -31.26
N VAL A 237 -11.62 18.95 -31.19
CA VAL A 237 -11.37 17.56 -31.59
C VAL A 237 -10.92 17.48 -33.05
N LYS A 238 -11.56 18.24 -33.95
CA LYS A 238 -11.17 18.27 -35.37
C LYS A 238 -9.75 18.83 -35.55
N VAL A 239 -9.42 19.93 -34.88
CA VAL A 239 -8.08 20.54 -34.92
C VAL A 239 -7.03 19.57 -34.39
N LEU A 240 -7.31 18.88 -33.28
CA LEU A 240 -6.40 17.89 -32.70
C LEU A 240 -6.15 16.71 -33.64
N ASN A 241 -7.20 16.15 -34.23
CA ASN A 241 -7.05 15.06 -35.20
C ASN A 241 -6.24 15.51 -36.42
N SER A 242 -6.46 16.73 -36.92
CA SER A 242 -5.65 17.30 -38.00
C SER A 242 -4.20 17.54 -37.57
N ALA A 243 -3.94 18.00 -36.35
CA ALA A 243 -2.60 18.20 -35.81
C ALA A 243 -1.84 16.87 -35.67
N ILE A 244 -2.49 15.83 -35.15
CA ILE A 244 -1.92 14.48 -34.99
C ILE A 244 -1.54 13.88 -36.35
N ALA A 245 -2.42 14.00 -37.35
CA ALA A 245 -2.19 13.48 -38.70
C ALA A 245 -1.27 14.36 -39.57
N SER A 246 -0.91 15.57 -39.12
CA SER A 246 -0.13 16.52 -39.92
C SER A 246 1.33 16.09 -40.08
N SER A 247 2.00 16.61 -41.11
CA SER A 247 3.43 16.42 -41.27
C SER A 247 4.23 17.23 -40.24
N PRO A 248 5.47 16.81 -39.91
CA PRO A 248 6.36 17.55 -39.00
C PRO A 248 6.61 19.03 -39.41
N SER A 249 6.45 19.37 -40.69
CA SER A 249 6.60 20.73 -41.23
C SER A 249 5.36 21.62 -41.03
N GLU A 250 4.16 21.04 -40.98
CA GLU A 250 2.89 21.78 -40.86
C GLU A 250 2.50 21.98 -39.39
N LEU A 251 2.89 21.06 -38.52
CA LEU A 251 2.55 21.07 -37.10
C LEU A 251 2.88 22.40 -36.38
N PRO A 252 4.04 23.06 -36.60
CA PRO A 252 4.35 24.31 -35.91
C PRO A 252 3.30 25.40 -36.13
N GLN A 253 2.79 25.54 -37.36
CA GLN A 253 1.76 26.54 -37.70
C GLN A 253 0.41 26.22 -37.04
N ILE A 254 0.08 24.93 -36.94
CA ILE A 254 -1.14 24.48 -36.26
C ILE A 254 -1.03 24.75 -34.76
N LEU A 255 0.12 24.41 -34.14
CA LEU A 255 0.37 24.63 -32.72
C LEU A 255 0.39 26.11 -32.33
N GLU A 256 1.00 26.96 -33.15
CA GLU A 256 1.04 28.42 -32.92
C GLU A 256 -0.38 28.99 -32.79
N ARG A 257 -1.30 28.56 -33.67
CA ARG A 257 -2.70 29.01 -33.63
C ARG A 257 -3.53 28.34 -32.54
N ALA A 258 -3.34 27.03 -32.37
CA ALA A 258 -4.16 26.25 -31.45
C ALA A 258 -3.80 26.48 -29.98
N SER A 259 -2.52 26.76 -29.68
CA SER A 259 -2.05 27.09 -28.33
C SER A 259 -2.61 28.40 -27.76
N LEU A 260 -3.19 29.26 -28.60
CA LEU A 260 -3.94 30.44 -28.16
C LEU A 260 -5.21 30.07 -27.37
N LEU A 261 -5.70 28.83 -27.52
CA LEU A 261 -6.80 28.32 -26.71
C LEU A 261 -6.25 27.73 -25.42
N TRP A 262 -6.65 28.30 -24.28
CA TRP A 262 -6.18 27.87 -22.95
C TRP A 262 -6.46 26.39 -22.65
N ASP A 263 -7.52 25.82 -23.24
CA ASP A 263 -7.91 24.41 -23.08
C ASP A 263 -7.31 23.47 -24.14
N PHE A 264 -6.46 23.98 -25.05
CA PHE A 264 -5.84 23.15 -26.10
C PHE A 264 -4.95 22.05 -25.52
N TYR A 265 -3.96 22.39 -24.69
CA TYR A 265 -3.03 21.40 -24.14
C TYR A 265 -3.73 20.40 -23.19
N PRO A 266 -4.65 20.82 -22.29
CA PRO A 266 -5.46 19.87 -21.53
C PRO A 266 -6.27 18.91 -22.41
N ALA A 267 -6.92 19.41 -23.46
CA ALA A 267 -7.70 18.57 -24.37
C ALA A 267 -6.81 17.64 -25.22
N ALA A 268 -5.64 18.13 -25.66
CA ALA A 268 -4.64 17.34 -26.37
C ALA A 268 -4.12 16.21 -25.49
N LYS A 269 -3.79 16.50 -24.21
CA LYS A 269 -3.36 15.49 -23.24
C LYS A 269 -4.45 14.42 -23.06
N ALA A 270 -5.69 14.84 -22.79
CA ALA A 270 -6.81 13.92 -22.63
C ALA A 270 -7.01 13.03 -23.87
N LYS A 271 -6.92 13.60 -25.07
CA LYS A 271 -7.04 12.87 -26.34
C LYS A 271 -5.91 11.86 -26.54
N LEU A 272 -4.65 12.26 -26.36
CA LEU A 272 -3.50 11.37 -26.53
C LEU A 272 -3.50 10.22 -25.52
N TYR A 273 -3.97 10.45 -24.30
CA TYR A 273 -4.10 9.40 -23.28
C TYR A 273 -5.30 8.48 -23.54
N ALA A 274 -6.36 8.98 -24.18
CA ALA A 274 -7.50 8.17 -24.59
C ALA A 274 -7.14 7.23 -25.76
N ASP A 275 -6.27 7.67 -26.67
CA ASP A 275 -5.79 6.91 -27.82
C ASP A 275 -4.25 6.82 -27.86
N PRO A 276 -3.59 6.06 -26.95
CA PRO A 276 -2.14 6.05 -26.81
C PRO A 276 -1.38 5.61 -28.06
N ALA A 277 -2.02 4.81 -28.93
CA ALA A 277 -1.46 4.35 -30.19
C ALA A 277 -1.08 5.53 -31.13
N ASP A 278 -1.77 6.67 -31.02
CA ASP A 278 -1.46 7.85 -31.82
C ASP A 278 -0.03 8.36 -31.54
N VAL A 279 0.40 8.32 -30.27
CA VAL A 279 1.75 8.77 -29.88
C VAL A 279 2.82 7.81 -30.40
N SER A 280 2.56 6.50 -30.37
CA SER A 280 3.47 5.51 -30.94
C SER A 280 3.60 5.64 -32.46
N ASN A 281 2.47 5.89 -33.16
CA ASN A 281 2.40 5.85 -34.61
C ASN A 281 2.75 7.19 -35.29
N PHE A 282 2.46 8.34 -34.68
CA PHE A 282 2.62 9.65 -35.31
C PHE A 282 3.67 10.53 -34.62
N ALA A 283 4.68 10.96 -35.39
CA ALA A 283 5.71 11.88 -34.89
C ALA A 283 5.11 13.22 -34.41
N SER A 284 4.05 13.69 -35.08
CA SER A 284 3.36 14.91 -34.69
C SER A 284 2.67 14.78 -33.33
N ALA A 285 2.09 13.63 -33.01
CA ALA A 285 1.55 13.35 -31.68
C ALA A 285 2.64 13.36 -30.60
N ARG A 286 3.83 12.79 -30.87
CA ARG A 286 4.97 12.87 -29.94
C ARG A 286 5.44 14.29 -29.70
N ARG A 287 5.48 15.14 -30.73
CA ARG A 287 5.81 16.56 -30.58
C ARG A 287 4.78 17.35 -29.78
N ILE A 288 3.49 17.04 -29.95
CA ILE A 288 2.42 17.61 -29.11
C ILE A 288 2.64 17.19 -27.65
N LEU A 289 2.84 15.89 -27.40
CA LEU A 289 3.08 15.36 -26.05
C LEU A 289 4.33 15.98 -25.41
N ARG A 290 5.45 16.06 -26.14
CA ARG A 290 6.67 16.76 -25.71
C ARG A 290 6.40 18.19 -25.26
N SER A 291 5.55 18.91 -25.99
CA SER A 291 5.20 20.30 -25.64
C SER A 291 4.35 20.37 -24.38
N ILE A 292 3.45 19.40 -24.17
CA ILE A 292 2.63 19.28 -22.95
C ILE A 292 3.51 19.01 -21.73
N LEU A 293 4.43 18.05 -21.85
CA LEU A 293 5.27 17.59 -20.75
C LEU A 293 6.34 18.60 -20.31
N ARG A 294 6.61 19.62 -21.13
CA ARG A 294 7.60 20.67 -20.81
C ARG A 294 7.35 21.33 -19.45
N ASN A 295 6.09 21.51 -19.06
CA ASN A 295 5.72 22.19 -17.82
C ASN A 295 5.26 21.20 -16.73
N GLU A 296 5.52 19.89 -16.89
CA GLU A 296 5.09 18.86 -15.95
C GLU A 296 6.27 18.35 -15.12
N ASN A 297 6.10 18.38 -13.79
CA ASN A 297 7.07 17.82 -12.84
C ASN A 297 6.85 16.30 -12.58
N LYS A 298 5.64 15.80 -12.88
CA LYS A 298 5.26 14.40 -12.76
C LYS A 298 4.89 13.88 -14.16
N ILE A 299 5.82 13.16 -14.79
CA ILE A 299 5.68 12.68 -16.17
C ILE A 299 5.23 11.22 -16.17
N ASP A 300 4.09 10.95 -16.83
CA ASP A 300 3.59 9.58 -17.05
C ASP A 300 3.67 9.18 -18.52
N LEU A 301 4.53 8.20 -18.82
CA LEU A 301 4.66 7.61 -20.16
C LEU A 301 4.16 6.17 -20.24
N SER A 302 3.68 5.60 -19.14
CA SER A 302 3.21 4.22 -19.11
C SER A 302 2.04 3.90 -20.07
N PRO A 303 1.18 4.85 -20.51
CA PRO A 303 0.13 4.52 -21.49
C PRO A 303 0.68 4.18 -22.86
N PHE A 304 1.89 4.65 -23.18
CA PHE A 304 2.44 4.65 -24.53
C PHE A 304 3.46 3.53 -24.71
N GLU A 305 3.28 2.73 -25.76
CA GLU A 305 4.26 1.73 -26.19
C GLU A 305 5.30 2.41 -27.09
N LEU A 306 6.35 2.94 -26.47
CA LEU A 306 7.39 3.73 -27.15
C LEU A 306 8.73 2.99 -27.18
N THR A 307 9.53 3.19 -28.23
CA THR A 307 10.95 2.78 -28.24
C THR A 307 11.81 3.73 -27.41
N THR A 308 13.04 3.35 -27.09
CA THR A 308 14.00 4.19 -26.35
C THR A 308 14.27 5.54 -27.04
N GLU A 309 14.29 5.55 -28.36
CA GLU A 309 14.48 6.76 -29.18
C GLU A 309 13.24 7.66 -29.10
N GLN A 310 12.04 7.07 -29.15
CA GLN A 310 10.79 7.81 -29.03
C GLN A 310 10.58 8.37 -27.63
N ILE A 311 10.96 7.64 -26.57
CA ILE A 311 10.96 8.17 -25.20
C ILE A 311 11.92 9.37 -25.11
N SER A 312 13.12 9.24 -25.69
CA SER A 312 14.09 10.35 -25.72
C SER A 312 13.55 11.56 -26.47
N GLU A 313 12.84 11.36 -27.60
CA GLU A 313 12.18 12.42 -28.37
C GLU A 313 11.11 13.14 -27.53
N VAL A 314 10.27 12.39 -26.82
CA VAL A 314 9.19 12.94 -26.00
C VAL A 314 9.73 13.70 -24.78
N LEU A 315 10.81 13.20 -24.18
CA LEU A 315 11.45 13.81 -23.00
C LEU A 315 12.45 14.92 -23.35
N GLU A 316 12.64 15.25 -24.63
CA GLU A 316 13.73 16.16 -25.05
C GLU A 316 13.61 17.57 -24.45
N GLU A 317 12.41 18.14 -24.32
CA GLU A 317 12.24 19.43 -23.60
C GLU A 317 12.46 19.28 -22.10
N ALA A 318 11.97 18.19 -21.49
CA ALA A 318 12.17 17.93 -20.07
C ALA A 318 13.67 17.75 -19.73
N PHE A 319 14.49 17.31 -20.69
CA PHE A 319 15.95 17.25 -20.53
C PHE A 319 16.64 18.63 -20.53
N LYS A 320 15.99 19.68 -21.04
CA LYS A 320 16.58 21.03 -21.05
C LYS A 320 16.46 21.70 -19.69
N ASP A 321 15.34 21.47 -19.01
CA ASP A 321 15.05 21.95 -17.66
C ASP A 321 14.86 20.76 -16.69
N PRO A 322 15.88 19.89 -16.52
CA PRO A 322 15.73 18.61 -15.83
C PRO A 322 15.53 18.73 -14.32
N MET A 323 15.72 19.92 -13.76
CA MET A 323 15.63 20.18 -12.33
C MET A 323 14.18 20.19 -11.83
N ASP A 324 13.19 20.25 -12.71
CA ASP A 324 11.79 20.33 -12.29
C ASP A 324 11.08 18.97 -12.26
N VAL A 325 11.66 17.93 -12.84
CA VAL A 325 11.06 16.59 -12.89
C VAL A 325 11.37 15.81 -11.61
N VAL A 326 10.33 15.57 -10.81
CA VAL A 326 10.41 14.84 -9.53
C VAL A 326 9.87 13.41 -9.63
N SER A 327 9.02 13.12 -10.61
CA SER A 327 8.43 11.80 -10.81
C SER A 327 8.41 11.39 -12.27
N LEU A 328 8.83 10.16 -12.55
CA LEU A 328 8.82 9.58 -13.89
C LEU A 328 8.20 8.18 -13.87
N ASN A 329 7.24 7.94 -14.75
CA ASN A 329 6.62 6.62 -14.92
C ASN A 329 6.89 6.04 -16.31
N LEU A 330 7.61 4.92 -16.35
CA LEU A 330 7.91 4.12 -17.55
C LEU A 330 7.28 2.72 -17.50
N SER A 331 6.33 2.51 -16.59
CA SER A 331 5.71 1.21 -16.34
C SER A 331 5.05 0.62 -17.60
N GLY A 332 5.13 -0.69 -17.76
CA GLY A 332 4.55 -1.44 -18.87
C GLY A 332 5.25 -1.27 -20.21
N ASN A 333 6.33 -0.49 -20.28
CA ASN A 333 7.12 -0.35 -21.51
C ASN A 333 8.20 -1.44 -21.57
N LEU A 334 8.03 -2.41 -22.47
CA LEU A 334 8.94 -3.55 -22.63
C LEU A 334 10.23 -3.21 -23.41
N ASN A 335 10.30 -2.03 -24.03
CA ASN A 335 11.45 -1.62 -24.86
C ASN A 335 12.55 -0.92 -24.04
N ILE A 336 12.30 -0.56 -22.78
CA ILE A 336 13.34 0.07 -21.95
C ILE A 336 14.44 -0.94 -21.63
N THR A 337 15.69 -0.47 -21.66
CA THR A 337 16.89 -1.27 -21.37
C THR A 337 17.65 -0.69 -20.19
N GLU A 338 18.50 -1.48 -19.54
CA GLU A 338 19.31 -1.02 -18.41
C GLU A 338 20.23 0.17 -18.77
N PRO A 339 20.96 0.19 -19.91
CA PRO A 339 21.77 1.35 -20.29
C PRO A 339 20.95 2.61 -20.51
N PHE A 340 19.74 2.46 -21.06
CA PHE A 340 18.82 3.57 -21.26
C PHE A 340 18.34 4.14 -19.92
N LEU A 341 17.93 3.27 -19.00
CA LEU A 341 17.49 3.68 -17.66
C LEU A 341 18.61 4.42 -16.91
N LYS A 342 19.84 3.93 -16.97
CA LYS A 342 21.01 4.62 -16.41
C LYS A 342 21.18 6.02 -17.00
N GLY A 343 21.00 6.17 -18.31
CA GLY A 343 21.04 7.47 -18.99
C GLY A 343 19.95 8.43 -18.50
N ILE A 344 18.74 7.93 -18.26
CA ILE A 344 17.62 8.70 -17.69
C ILE A 344 17.93 9.19 -16.28
N LEU A 345 18.45 8.32 -15.41
CA LEU A 345 18.80 8.66 -14.03
C LEU A 345 19.88 9.76 -13.94
N ILE A 346 20.85 9.74 -14.86
CA ILE A 346 21.88 10.80 -14.96
C ILE A 346 21.25 12.14 -15.39
N LYS A 347 20.27 12.10 -16.29
CA LYS A 347 19.63 13.31 -16.83
C LYS A 347 18.63 13.96 -15.88
N PHE A 348 18.02 13.21 -14.96
CA PHE A 348 17.07 13.74 -13.98
C PHE A 348 17.63 13.62 -12.55
N PRO A 349 18.55 14.52 -12.16
CA PRO A 349 19.23 14.43 -10.86
C PRO A 349 18.32 14.72 -9.66
N ARG A 350 17.17 15.37 -9.89
CA ARG A 350 16.15 15.66 -8.85
C ARG A 350 14.98 14.67 -8.85
N LEU A 351 15.10 13.58 -9.62
CA LEU A 351 14.09 12.54 -9.58
C LEU A 351 13.97 12.02 -8.15
N GLU A 352 12.74 11.91 -7.66
CA GLU A 352 12.48 11.39 -6.32
C GLU A 352 11.63 10.12 -6.35
N THR A 353 10.85 9.92 -7.43
CA THR A 353 10.00 8.74 -7.59
C THR A 353 10.11 8.20 -9.01
N LEU A 354 10.31 6.90 -9.12
CA LEU A 354 10.44 6.18 -10.38
C LEU A 354 9.49 4.99 -10.39
N TYR A 355 8.60 4.93 -11.39
CA TYR A 355 7.69 3.81 -11.58
C TYR A 355 8.15 2.92 -12.76
N LEU A 356 8.42 1.66 -12.45
CA LEU A 356 8.88 0.60 -13.36
C LEU A 356 8.00 -0.67 -13.24
N LEU A 357 6.72 -0.51 -12.97
CA LEU A 357 5.79 -1.64 -12.87
C LEU A 357 5.72 -2.38 -14.22
N ASN A 358 5.68 -3.70 -14.20
CA ASN A 358 5.61 -4.59 -15.35
C ASN A 358 6.71 -4.32 -16.39
N THR A 359 7.96 -4.15 -15.91
CA THR A 359 9.18 -4.04 -16.74
C THR A 359 10.13 -5.22 -16.48
N PRO A 360 9.72 -6.47 -16.79
CA PRO A 360 10.47 -7.68 -16.43
C PRO A 360 11.79 -7.85 -17.18
N GLN A 361 12.00 -7.12 -18.28
CA GLN A 361 13.20 -7.19 -19.10
C GLN A 361 14.46 -6.62 -18.41
N ILE A 362 14.28 -5.84 -17.33
CA ILE A 362 15.36 -5.43 -16.44
C ILE A 362 15.08 -6.12 -15.10
N SER A 363 15.99 -6.95 -14.62
CA SER A 363 15.82 -7.63 -13.33
C SER A 363 15.74 -6.63 -12.18
N LEU A 364 15.01 -6.99 -11.12
CA LEU A 364 14.97 -6.19 -9.91
C LEU A 364 16.37 -5.90 -9.33
N GLU A 365 17.28 -6.88 -9.35
CA GLU A 365 18.66 -6.71 -8.91
C GLU A 365 19.38 -5.59 -9.67
N ASN A 366 19.24 -5.54 -11.00
CA ASN A 366 19.87 -4.50 -11.82
C ASN A 366 19.22 -3.13 -11.56
N LYS A 367 17.88 -3.06 -11.41
CA LYS A 367 17.18 -1.82 -11.05
C LYS A 367 17.70 -1.26 -9.71
N ILE A 368 17.82 -2.11 -8.70
CA ILE A 368 18.34 -1.75 -7.37
C ILE A 368 19.81 -1.36 -7.44
N GLY A 369 20.63 -2.07 -8.23
CA GLY A 369 22.02 -1.74 -8.47
C GLY A 369 22.21 -0.34 -9.06
N LEU A 370 21.34 0.07 -9.99
CA LEU A 370 21.34 1.41 -10.58
C LEU A 370 20.92 2.51 -9.59
N LEU A 371 20.07 2.19 -8.61
CA LEU A 371 19.53 3.15 -7.64
C LEU A 371 20.31 3.17 -6.31
N ARG A 372 21.33 2.31 -6.15
CA ARG A 372 22.09 2.20 -4.90
C ARG A 372 22.76 3.52 -4.53
N GLY A 373 22.45 4.01 -3.32
CA GLY A 373 22.94 5.28 -2.80
C GLY A 373 22.14 6.50 -3.28
N SER A 374 21.08 6.29 -4.07
CA SER A 374 20.14 7.35 -4.41
C SER A 374 19.07 7.52 -3.32
N THR A 375 18.26 8.57 -3.45
CA THR A 375 17.04 8.81 -2.65
C THR A 375 15.76 8.55 -3.44
N ILE A 376 15.88 8.00 -4.65
CA ILE A 376 14.76 7.80 -5.58
C ILE A 376 13.94 6.60 -5.11
N GLN A 377 12.68 6.80 -4.76
CA GLN A 377 11.79 5.70 -4.42
C GLN A 377 11.35 4.94 -5.68
N LEU A 378 11.63 3.63 -5.72
CA LEU A 378 11.29 2.74 -6.83
C LEU A 378 9.96 2.03 -6.61
N TYR A 379 9.00 2.23 -7.50
CA TYR A 379 7.80 1.41 -7.61
C TYR A 379 7.99 0.32 -8.66
N ASP A 380 8.15 -0.92 -8.21
CA ASP A 380 8.41 -2.08 -9.07
C ASP A 380 7.45 -3.24 -8.75
N THR A 381 7.04 -3.98 -9.79
CA THR A 381 6.11 -5.11 -9.66
C THR A 381 6.69 -6.22 -8.78
N GLU A 382 7.99 -6.52 -8.93
CA GLU A 382 8.64 -7.56 -8.14
C GLU A 382 8.68 -7.15 -6.65
N LEU A 383 9.07 -5.91 -6.33
CA LEU A 383 9.06 -5.41 -4.94
C LEU A 383 7.68 -5.49 -4.28
N LEU A 384 6.63 -5.14 -5.01
CA LEU A 384 5.25 -5.22 -4.49
C LEU A 384 4.77 -6.68 -4.36
N ALA A 385 5.23 -7.58 -5.22
CA ALA A 385 4.80 -8.98 -5.29
C ALA A 385 5.55 -9.90 -4.31
N LEU A 386 6.83 -9.62 -4.03
CA LEU A 386 7.71 -10.46 -3.21
C LEU A 386 7.13 -10.84 -1.83
N PRO A 387 6.40 -9.97 -1.10
CA PRO A 387 5.76 -10.35 0.16
C PRO A 387 4.74 -11.50 0.07
N PHE A 388 4.27 -11.82 -1.13
CA PHE A 388 3.28 -12.86 -1.39
C PHE A 388 3.86 -14.11 -2.06
N VAL A 389 5.13 -14.06 -2.47
CA VAL A 389 5.80 -15.18 -3.13
C VAL A 389 6.26 -16.15 -2.05
N GLU A 390 5.72 -17.36 -2.09
CA GLU A 390 6.18 -18.45 -1.23
C GLU A 390 7.57 -18.87 -1.71
N LYS A 391 8.61 -18.46 -0.99
CA LYS A 391 9.96 -18.96 -1.27
C LYS A 391 9.99 -20.44 -0.89
N ASP A 392 10.43 -21.26 -1.84
CA ASP A 392 10.85 -22.64 -1.58
C ASP A 392 12.27 -22.64 -0.99
N ASP A 393 12.53 -21.74 -0.06
CA ASP A 393 13.71 -21.82 0.75
C ASP A 393 13.45 -22.96 1.73
N GLY A 394 13.99 -24.15 1.45
CA GLY A 394 13.98 -25.31 2.37
C GLY A 394 14.52 -25.04 3.80
N MET A 395 14.81 -23.77 4.10
CA MET A 395 15.10 -23.14 5.38
C MET A 395 13.85 -22.77 6.21
N THR A 396 12.65 -22.72 5.64
CA THR A 396 11.42 -22.39 6.41
C THR A 396 10.89 -23.58 7.23
N HIS A 397 11.31 -24.81 6.92
CA HIS A 397 10.93 -26.02 7.66
C HIS A 397 12.07 -26.63 8.49
N GLU A 398 13.32 -26.32 8.17
CA GLU A 398 14.45 -26.61 9.04
C GLU A 398 14.76 -25.35 9.83
N PHE A 399 14.69 -25.39 11.17
CA PHE A 399 15.08 -24.32 12.11
C PHE A 399 16.59 -23.95 12.01
N LYS A 400 17.19 -24.00 10.82
CA LYS A 400 18.54 -23.53 10.56
C LYS A 400 18.52 -22.03 10.74
N THR A 401 19.28 -21.59 11.74
CA THR A 401 19.65 -20.21 12.02
C THR A 401 19.75 -19.39 10.74
N PHE A 402 18.77 -18.52 10.51
CA PHE A 402 18.87 -17.52 9.45
C PHE A 402 19.99 -16.58 9.84
N GLU A 403 21.12 -16.64 9.13
CA GLU A 403 22.20 -15.67 9.35
C GLU A 403 21.75 -14.32 8.78
N PRO A 404 21.69 -13.25 9.61
CA PRO A 404 21.43 -11.91 9.11
C PRO A 404 22.39 -11.61 7.98
N ARG A 405 21.85 -11.24 6.81
CA ARG A 405 22.69 -10.91 5.67
C ARG A 405 23.51 -9.68 6.05
N LEU A 406 24.83 -9.81 5.96
CA LEU A 406 25.74 -8.67 6.19
C LEU A 406 25.49 -7.53 5.19
N ILE A 407 24.90 -7.84 4.03
CA ILE A 407 24.61 -6.88 2.97
C ILE A 407 23.11 -6.95 2.67
N PRO A 408 22.38 -5.82 2.75
CA PRO A 408 21.02 -5.70 2.28
C PRO A 408 20.89 -6.23 0.85
N LEU A 409 20.00 -7.19 0.60
CA LEU A 409 19.75 -7.66 -0.77
C LEU A 409 19.15 -6.53 -1.62
N TYR A 410 18.10 -5.94 -1.06
CA TYR A 410 17.25 -5.01 -1.77
C TYR A 410 17.37 -3.57 -1.24
N GLY A 411 18.22 -3.33 -0.24
CA GLY A 411 18.48 -2.00 0.29
C GLY A 411 19.25 -1.12 -0.67
N TYR A 412 18.64 -0.03 -1.14
CA TYR A 412 19.30 0.95 -2.02
C TYR A 412 19.22 2.40 -1.53
N ILE A 413 18.25 2.74 -0.68
CA ILE A 413 18.19 4.03 0.01
C ILE A 413 18.81 3.89 1.40
N LYS A 414 19.80 4.75 1.71
CA LYS A 414 20.36 4.81 3.06
C LYS A 414 19.30 5.38 4.02
N PRO A 415 18.87 4.62 5.05
CA PRO A 415 17.83 5.11 5.96
C PRO A 415 18.39 6.16 6.92
N VAL A 416 17.55 7.13 7.30
CA VAL A 416 17.91 8.16 8.30
C VAL A 416 17.93 7.59 9.72
N ILE A 417 17.15 6.54 9.98
CA ILE A 417 17.18 5.73 11.19
C ILE A 417 17.67 4.35 10.77
N HIS A 418 18.82 3.93 11.26
CA HIS A 418 19.50 2.73 10.75
C HIS A 418 18.82 1.44 11.21
N GLN A 419 18.34 1.44 12.46
CA GLN A 419 17.67 0.30 13.08
C GLN A 419 16.76 0.76 14.22
N MET A 420 15.89 -0.13 14.66
CA MET A 420 15.09 0.04 15.88
C MET A 420 15.33 -1.12 16.84
N ILE A 421 15.68 -0.82 18.09
CA ILE A 421 15.83 -1.80 19.17
C ILE A 421 14.61 -1.72 20.07
N ILE A 422 13.84 -2.80 20.16
CA ILE A 422 12.70 -2.96 21.05
C ILE A 422 13.13 -3.84 22.22
N MET A 423 12.94 -3.36 23.44
CA MET A 423 13.27 -4.08 24.67
C MET A 423 12.03 -4.28 25.52
N ALA A 424 11.77 -5.52 25.91
CA ALA A 424 10.76 -5.87 26.90
C ALA A 424 11.45 -6.05 28.26
N CYS A 425 11.21 -5.13 29.20
CA CYS A 425 11.82 -5.13 30.51
C CYS A 425 10.82 -5.57 31.59
N CYS A 426 10.97 -6.80 32.05
CA CYS A 426 10.33 -7.31 33.27
C CYS A 426 11.26 -7.06 34.47
N SER A 427 10.70 -6.78 35.65
CA SER A 427 11.45 -6.68 36.91
C SER A 427 12.60 -5.65 36.89
N THR A 428 12.24 -4.37 36.74
CA THR A 428 13.16 -3.24 36.55
C THR A 428 13.81 -2.70 37.83
N GLU A 429 13.65 -3.38 38.97
CA GLU A 429 14.09 -2.89 40.30
C GLU A 429 15.60 -2.69 40.43
N LEU A 430 16.37 -3.51 39.71
CA LEU A 430 17.83 -3.48 39.72
C LEU A 430 18.43 -2.64 38.57
N VAL A 431 17.57 -2.10 37.70
CA VAL A 431 18.02 -1.32 36.54
C VAL A 431 18.13 0.14 36.97
N PRO A 432 19.27 0.80 36.72
CA PRO A 432 19.43 2.22 37.03
C PRO A 432 18.31 3.04 36.38
N ARG A 433 17.81 4.02 37.13
CA ARG A 433 16.77 4.93 36.68
C ARG A 433 17.29 6.34 36.54
N ASP A 434 16.78 7.05 35.55
CA ASP A 434 16.96 8.48 35.37
C ASP A 434 16.19 9.28 36.44
N THR A 435 16.47 10.58 36.51
CA THR A 435 15.84 11.48 37.50
C THR A 435 14.33 11.60 37.36
N ASP A 436 13.77 11.30 36.19
CA ASP A 436 12.33 11.25 35.91
C ASP A 436 11.69 9.90 36.29
N GLY A 437 12.49 8.98 36.85
CA GLY A 437 12.09 7.62 37.20
C GLY A 437 12.09 6.62 36.06
N GLY A 438 12.57 6.96 34.86
CA GLY A 438 12.69 6.04 33.73
C GLY A 438 13.86 5.11 33.76
N LEU A 439 13.84 4.02 33.00
CA LEU A 439 15.06 3.23 32.79
C LEU A 439 16.14 4.09 32.11
N ASN A 440 17.33 4.11 32.71
CA ASN A 440 18.48 4.82 32.16
C ASN A 440 19.04 4.01 30.96
N ILE A 441 18.77 4.53 29.76
CA ILE A 441 19.13 3.88 28.49
C ILE A 441 20.65 3.72 28.35
N GLU A 442 21.43 4.74 28.73
CA GLU A 442 22.89 4.73 28.65
C GLU A 442 23.48 3.56 29.46
N SER A 443 23.04 3.39 30.70
CA SER A 443 23.48 2.31 31.58
C SER A 443 23.08 0.92 31.07
N MET A 444 21.98 0.81 30.33
CA MET A 444 21.60 -0.45 29.68
C MET A 444 22.58 -0.85 28.58
N PHE A 445 23.10 0.12 27.80
CA PHE A 445 24.13 -0.15 26.81
C PHE A 445 25.51 -0.36 27.44
N GLU A 446 25.90 0.43 28.44
CA GLU A 446 27.20 0.32 29.12
C GLU A 446 27.40 -1.04 29.79
N LYS A 447 26.36 -1.55 30.46
CA LYS A 447 26.41 -2.86 31.13
C LYS A 447 26.29 -4.03 30.15
N GLY A 448 26.19 -3.73 28.85
CA GLY A 448 25.93 -4.70 27.80
C GLY A 448 24.49 -5.20 27.86
N ILE A 449 23.71 -4.88 26.83
CA ILE A 449 22.41 -5.55 26.56
C ILE A 449 22.58 -7.08 26.52
N LEU A 450 23.80 -7.55 26.24
CA LEU A 450 24.21 -8.94 26.00
C LEU A 450 24.52 -9.79 27.23
N LEU A 451 24.54 -9.24 28.45
CA LEU A 451 24.70 -10.11 29.62
C LEU A 451 23.35 -10.76 29.96
N ASP A 452 23.22 -12.03 29.54
CA ASP A 452 22.14 -13.01 29.83
C ASP A 452 21.60 -12.98 31.27
N ALA A 453 22.34 -12.38 32.20
CA ALA A 453 22.01 -12.26 33.62
C ALA A 453 20.65 -11.59 33.92
N PHE A 454 20.05 -10.85 32.98
CA PHE A 454 18.79 -10.14 33.21
C PHE A 454 17.56 -10.74 32.50
N GLY A 455 17.70 -11.83 31.74
CA GLY A 455 16.55 -12.42 31.03
C GLY A 455 15.80 -11.42 30.13
N ARG A 456 16.52 -10.45 29.55
CA ARG A 456 15.93 -9.36 28.77
C ARG A 456 15.78 -9.78 27.32
N ASP A 457 14.54 -9.93 26.94
CA ASP A 457 14.18 -10.19 25.57
C ASP A 457 14.17 -8.86 24.79
N HIS A 458 15.00 -8.80 23.76
CA HIS A 458 15.07 -7.68 22.85
C HIS A 458 14.94 -8.14 21.40
N SER A 459 14.43 -7.25 20.57
CA SER A 459 14.36 -7.37 19.11
C SER A 459 15.00 -6.13 18.50
N CYS A 460 15.63 -6.28 17.35
CA CYS A 460 16.32 -5.26 16.60
C CYS A 460 15.91 -5.39 15.14
N ILE A 461 15.37 -4.31 14.61
CA ILE A 461 14.79 -4.21 13.28
C ILE A 461 15.68 -3.28 12.44
N PRO A 462 16.56 -3.81 11.57
CA PRO A 462 17.32 -2.97 10.66
C PRO A 462 16.41 -2.35 9.60
N PHE A 463 16.63 -1.07 9.30
CA PHE A 463 15.90 -0.35 8.26
C PHE A 463 16.69 -0.23 6.94
N GLY A 464 17.83 -0.92 6.82
CA GLY A 464 18.68 -0.89 5.63
C GLY A 464 17.97 -1.35 4.34
N GLU A 465 16.88 -2.10 4.44
CA GLU A 465 16.06 -2.57 3.30
C GLU A 465 14.68 -1.91 3.20
N VAL A 466 14.41 -0.88 3.99
CA VAL A 466 13.08 -0.27 4.00
C VAL A 466 12.77 0.48 2.69
N ASN A 467 13.81 1.02 2.04
CA ASN A 467 13.71 1.71 0.75
C ASN A 467 12.67 2.85 0.72
N LEU A 468 12.57 3.59 1.83
CA LEU A 468 11.71 4.76 1.97
C LEU A 468 12.55 6.04 2.00
N LYS A 469 11.95 7.13 1.50
CA LYS A 469 12.47 8.48 1.72
C LYS A 469 12.53 8.78 3.23
N PRO A 470 13.44 9.66 3.70
CA PRO A 470 13.56 10.01 5.11
C PRO A 470 12.23 10.42 5.75
N SER A 471 11.46 11.31 5.11
CA SER A 471 10.16 11.77 5.61
C SER A 471 9.16 10.62 5.78
N ALA A 472 9.05 9.73 4.79
CA ALA A 472 8.18 8.56 4.85
C ALA A 472 8.59 7.57 5.96
N LEU A 473 9.89 7.30 6.11
CA LEU A 473 10.42 6.45 7.18
C LEU A 473 10.12 7.02 8.57
N ILE A 474 10.40 8.31 8.78
CA ILE A 474 10.15 9.00 10.06
C ILE A 474 8.67 8.97 10.40
N THR A 475 7.80 9.21 9.43
CA THR A 475 6.34 9.21 9.64
C THR A 475 5.83 7.82 10.00
N GLY A 476 6.23 6.80 9.25
CA GLY A 476 5.87 5.41 9.57
C GLY A 476 6.36 4.98 10.95
N ILE A 477 7.55 5.42 11.36
CA ILE A 477 8.07 5.20 12.71
C ILE A 477 7.27 5.97 13.76
N GLY A 478 6.94 7.23 13.52
CA GLY A 478 6.11 8.05 14.40
C GLY A 478 4.74 7.42 14.63
N GLN A 479 4.07 7.00 13.54
CA GLN A 479 2.80 6.26 13.59
C GLN A 479 2.92 4.97 14.40
N TYR A 480 4.01 4.22 14.22
CA TYR A 480 4.25 3.00 15.00
C TYR A 480 4.45 3.30 16.49
N VAL A 481 5.27 4.30 16.83
CA VAL A 481 5.48 4.72 18.23
C VAL A 481 4.16 5.16 18.85
N HIS A 482 3.40 6.01 18.17
CA HIS A 482 2.07 6.45 18.61
C HIS A 482 1.11 5.27 18.81
N TYR A 483 1.06 4.34 17.85
CA TYR A 483 0.29 3.10 17.96
C TYR A 483 0.67 2.32 19.21
N VAL A 484 1.97 2.07 19.42
CA VAL A 484 2.47 1.32 20.58
C VAL A 484 2.18 2.03 21.91
N MET A 485 2.28 3.36 21.95
CA MET A 485 2.00 4.14 23.17
C MET A 485 0.51 4.17 23.52
N ASN A 486 -0.39 4.14 22.53
CA ASN A 486 -1.83 4.21 22.75
C ASN A 486 -2.52 2.85 22.89
N GLN A 487 -1.91 1.79 22.35
CA GLN A 487 -2.35 0.42 22.65
C GLN A 487 -1.93 0.08 24.09
N GLN A 488 -2.87 0.12 25.03
CA GLN A 488 -2.67 -0.11 26.47
C GLN A 488 -2.16 -1.52 26.86
N ARG A 489 -1.59 -2.30 25.94
CA ARG A 489 -1.19 -3.69 26.18
C ARG A 489 0.28 -3.90 25.85
N TYR A 490 1.10 -3.95 26.89
CA TYR A 490 2.47 -4.51 26.86
C TYR A 490 2.60 -5.82 26.06
N LEU A 491 1.53 -6.63 26.04
CA LEU A 491 1.45 -7.88 25.30
C LEU A 491 1.72 -7.71 23.79
N ASP A 492 1.47 -6.52 23.23
CA ASP A 492 1.66 -6.23 21.80
C ASP A 492 3.11 -5.89 21.42
N ILE A 493 3.96 -5.51 22.38
CA ILE A 493 5.36 -5.12 22.11
C ILE A 493 6.29 -6.33 22.15
N GLY A 494 5.96 -7.34 22.94
CA GLY A 494 6.90 -8.43 23.22
C GLY A 494 6.38 -9.86 23.08
N MET A 495 5.10 -10.15 23.28
CA MET A 495 4.71 -11.54 23.58
C MET A 495 3.66 -12.15 22.66
N MET A 496 2.79 -11.37 22.03
CA MET A 496 1.63 -11.92 21.31
C MET A 496 1.47 -11.42 19.87
N ASN A 497 1.96 -10.21 19.55
CA ASN A 497 1.90 -9.65 18.19
C ASN A 497 3.32 -9.41 17.67
N PRO A 498 3.69 -9.92 16.48
CA PRO A 498 5.02 -9.71 15.92
C PRO A 498 5.23 -8.22 15.63
N PRO A 499 6.14 -7.51 16.34
CA PRO A 499 6.34 -6.08 16.17
C PRO A 499 6.65 -5.71 14.73
N ALA A 500 7.45 -6.54 14.06
CA ALA A 500 7.87 -6.37 12.67
C ALA A 500 6.70 -6.18 11.70
N LEU A 501 5.60 -6.90 11.89
CA LEU A 501 4.45 -6.86 10.99
C LEU A 501 3.62 -5.58 11.18
N ASN A 502 3.46 -5.14 12.43
CA ASN A 502 2.85 -3.85 12.74
C ASN A 502 3.71 -2.69 12.21
N ILE A 503 5.03 -2.79 12.32
CA ILE A 503 5.96 -1.80 11.76
C ILE A 503 5.90 -1.81 10.24
N ALA A 504 5.91 -2.98 9.61
CA ALA A 504 5.77 -3.14 8.17
C ALA A 504 4.50 -2.44 7.67
N LYS A 505 3.37 -2.63 8.36
CA LYS A 505 2.12 -1.93 8.10
C LYS A 505 2.29 -0.40 8.09
N GLN A 506 2.89 0.18 9.14
CA GLN A 506 3.06 1.63 9.21
C GLN A 506 4.07 2.16 8.18
N LEU A 507 5.15 1.41 7.91
CA LEU A 507 6.17 1.77 6.92
C LEU A 507 5.68 1.64 5.47
N ALA A 508 4.76 0.71 5.21
CA ALA A 508 4.16 0.53 3.90
C ALA A 508 3.06 1.56 3.61
N MET A 509 2.49 2.19 4.63
CA MET A 509 1.44 3.21 4.49
C MET A 509 1.71 4.43 5.38
N PRO A 510 2.86 5.11 5.19
CA PRO A 510 3.12 6.32 5.94
C PRO A 510 2.08 7.38 5.55
N HIS A 511 1.51 8.08 6.53
CA HIS A 511 0.70 9.26 6.23
C HIS A 511 1.58 10.25 5.46
N THR A 512 1.17 10.67 4.26
CA THR A 512 2.00 11.60 3.48
C THR A 512 1.64 13.05 3.80
N PHE A 513 2.67 13.90 3.84
CA PHE A 513 2.58 15.33 4.18
C PHE A 513 1.86 16.21 3.13
N GLU A 514 1.69 15.73 1.89
CA GLU A 514 1.19 16.56 0.79
C GLU A 514 -0.35 16.78 0.86
N ASP A 515 -0.71 17.98 1.30
CA ASP A 515 -1.89 18.84 1.03
C ASP A 515 -3.33 18.29 1.12
N ASN A 516 -3.58 17.11 1.68
CA ASN A 516 -4.93 16.74 2.15
C ASN A 516 -4.82 15.72 3.28
N GLU A 517 -5.68 15.84 4.31
CA GLU A 517 -5.80 14.96 5.49
C GLU A 517 -6.03 13.46 5.19
N ASN A 518 -5.92 13.01 3.93
CA ASN A 518 -6.19 11.64 3.49
C ASN A 518 -5.21 11.13 2.41
N SER A 519 -4.02 11.72 2.24
CA SER A 519 -3.04 11.16 1.31
C SER A 519 -2.30 9.98 1.97
N PHE A 520 -2.80 8.76 1.69
CA PHE A 520 -2.12 7.52 2.03
C PHE A 520 -1.30 7.09 0.82
N GLY A 521 0.03 7.10 0.92
CA GLY A 521 0.91 6.55 -0.10
C GLY A 521 1.28 5.12 0.23
N VAL A 522 1.07 4.18 -0.70
CA VAL A 522 1.59 2.82 -0.55
C VAL A 522 3.08 2.85 -0.89
N GLY A 523 3.93 2.54 0.07
CA GLY A 523 5.37 2.40 -0.08
C GLY A 523 5.76 0.96 -0.44
N THR A 524 6.81 0.81 -1.25
CA THR A 524 7.42 -0.48 -1.56
C THR A 524 8.49 -0.81 -0.53
N ILE A 525 8.10 -1.43 0.58
CA ILE A 525 9.07 -1.95 1.55
C ILE A 525 9.49 -3.38 1.18
N SER A 526 10.73 -3.76 1.51
CA SER A 526 11.26 -5.11 1.25
C SER A 526 10.38 -6.19 1.87
N GLU A 527 10.27 -7.36 1.23
CA GLU A 527 9.53 -8.50 1.79
C GLU A 527 10.07 -8.94 3.15
N TYR A 528 11.33 -8.58 3.44
CA TYR A 528 11.99 -8.79 4.73
C TYR A 528 11.16 -8.31 5.93
N PHE A 529 10.36 -7.26 5.79
CA PHE A 529 9.52 -6.75 6.89
C PHE A 529 8.21 -7.53 7.08
N TYR A 530 7.75 -8.24 6.04
CA TYR A 530 6.48 -8.96 6.06
C TYR A 530 6.64 -10.42 6.48
N HIS A 531 7.76 -11.03 6.11
CA HIS A 531 8.11 -12.35 6.58
C HIS A 531 8.72 -12.21 7.97
N THR A 532 7.90 -12.25 9.02
CA THR A 532 8.41 -12.54 10.37
C THR A 532 8.36 -14.06 10.53
N PRO A 533 9.43 -14.74 10.98
CA PRO A 533 9.36 -16.17 11.23
C PRO A 533 8.25 -16.42 12.25
N ASN A 534 7.47 -17.47 12.02
CA ASN A 534 6.33 -17.83 12.85
C ASN A 534 6.80 -18.60 14.10
N ASP A 535 7.89 -18.15 14.72
CA ASP A 535 8.26 -18.64 16.03
C ASP A 535 7.29 -18.02 17.04
N ASN A 536 6.26 -18.77 17.45
CA ASN A 536 5.27 -18.38 18.49
C ASN A 536 5.89 -18.00 19.86
N TRP A 537 7.22 -17.89 19.91
CA TRP A 537 8.04 -17.51 21.04
C TRP A 537 9.15 -16.56 20.55
N SER A 538 8.87 -15.58 19.68
CA SER A 538 9.90 -14.81 18.94
C SER A 538 10.81 -13.90 19.78
N LEU A 539 10.64 -13.93 21.11
CA LEU A 539 11.61 -13.38 22.06
C LEU A 539 12.52 -14.45 22.69
N SER A 540 12.16 -15.74 22.60
CA SER A 540 12.93 -16.87 23.14
C SER A 540 14.39 -16.86 22.71
N HIS A 541 15.25 -17.23 23.65
CA HIS A 541 16.72 -17.10 23.64
C HIS A 541 17.44 -17.85 22.48
N ILE A 542 16.73 -18.35 21.48
CA ILE A 542 17.23 -19.22 20.41
C ILE A 542 16.84 -18.63 19.03
N GLY A 543 17.66 -17.72 18.49
CA GLY A 543 17.87 -17.62 17.03
C GLY A 543 16.89 -16.85 16.13
N GLY A 544 16.06 -15.93 16.64
CA GLY A 544 15.19 -15.10 15.79
C GLY A 544 15.93 -14.05 14.92
N TRP A 545 15.35 -13.72 13.76
CA TRP A 545 15.91 -12.86 12.68
C TRP A 545 16.30 -11.43 13.12
N TRP A 546 15.84 -11.02 14.31
CA TRP A 546 15.92 -9.67 14.82
C TRP A 546 16.89 -9.50 16.00
N LYS A 547 17.79 -10.44 16.31
CA LYS A 547 18.63 -10.31 17.54
C LYS A 547 20.00 -9.64 17.35
N LYS A 548 20.51 -9.56 16.12
CA LYS A 548 21.82 -8.96 15.85
C LYS A 548 21.66 -7.48 15.51
N TYR A 549 21.79 -6.61 16.51
CA TYR A 549 21.85 -5.17 16.27
C TYR A 549 23.25 -4.76 15.76
N SER A 550 23.27 -3.79 14.85
CA SER A 550 24.51 -3.12 14.45
C SER A 550 25.01 -2.25 15.60
N LYS A 551 26.34 -2.16 15.78
CA LYS A 551 26.93 -1.22 16.75
C LYS A 551 26.39 0.18 16.44
N ILE A 552 25.89 0.89 17.46
CA ILE A 552 25.44 2.27 17.29
C ILE A 552 26.67 3.11 16.93
N ALA A 553 26.68 3.64 15.71
CA ALA A 553 27.81 4.38 15.15
C ALA A 553 27.57 5.90 15.17
N PRO A 554 28.64 6.72 15.17
CA PRO A 554 28.47 8.17 15.14
C PRO A 554 27.79 8.65 13.85
N GLY A 555 26.79 9.50 14.01
CA GLY A 555 26.01 10.04 12.89
C GLY A 555 24.93 9.08 12.34
N GLU A 556 24.82 7.87 12.91
CA GLU A 556 23.72 6.96 12.62
C GLU A 556 22.75 6.95 13.80
N TRP A 557 21.46 7.07 13.50
CA TRP A 557 20.41 7.09 14.51
C TRP A 557 19.79 5.70 14.68
N THR A 558 19.65 5.29 15.94
CA THR A 558 18.93 4.08 16.34
C THR A 558 17.74 4.48 17.18
N LEU A 559 16.55 4.03 16.82
CA LEU A 559 15.38 4.19 17.68
C LEU A 559 15.40 3.10 18.74
N VAL A 560 15.33 3.47 20.01
CA VAL A 560 15.22 2.54 21.13
C VAL A 560 13.81 2.64 21.69
N LEU A 561 13.04 1.55 21.69
CA LEU A 561 11.77 1.40 22.38
C LEU A 561 11.94 0.48 23.58
N ILE A 562 11.37 0.90 24.71
CA ILE A 562 11.41 0.15 25.97
C ILE A 562 9.99 0.00 26.47
N GLY A 563 9.50 -1.23 26.54
CA GLY A 563 8.32 -1.58 27.31
C GLY A 563 8.71 -1.95 28.73
N GLU A 564 8.32 -1.16 29.72
CA GLU A 564 8.45 -1.48 31.14
C GLU A 564 7.16 -2.10 31.66
N THR A 565 7.27 -3.14 32.49
CA THR A 565 6.17 -3.61 33.34
C THR A 565 6.55 -3.52 34.80
N ASP A 566 5.68 -2.93 35.61
CA ASP A 566 5.73 -3.11 37.06
C ASP A 566 5.37 -4.58 37.38
N ARG A 567 5.81 -5.08 38.56
CA ARG A 567 5.69 -6.50 38.97
C ARG A 567 4.36 -7.14 38.55
N TRP A 568 4.42 -8.41 38.15
CA TRP A 568 3.27 -9.22 37.72
C TRP A 568 2.15 -9.38 38.76
N ASP A 569 2.35 -8.87 39.97
CA ASP A 569 1.50 -9.08 41.13
C ASP A 569 0.25 -8.15 41.14
N GLY A 570 0.14 -7.19 40.21
CA GLY A 570 -0.98 -6.24 40.07
C GLY A 570 -1.92 -6.48 38.88
N PRO A 571 -3.10 -5.82 38.83
CA PRO A 571 -4.01 -5.89 37.68
C PRO A 571 -3.30 -5.44 36.39
N LYS A 572 -3.38 -6.26 35.34
CA LYS A 572 -2.61 -6.16 34.08
C LYS A 572 -2.72 -4.82 33.34
N GLU A 573 -3.72 -4.00 33.64
CA GLU A 573 -4.10 -2.83 32.85
C GLU A 573 -3.42 -1.52 33.29
N GLU A 574 -2.77 -1.47 34.47
CA GLU A 574 -2.22 -0.22 35.04
C GLU A 574 -0.68 -0.07 34.95
N CYS A 575 0.06 -1.08 34.47
CA CYS A 575 1.49 -1.19 34.76
C CYS A 575 2.45 -1.13 33.57
N ALA A 576 1.96 -0.97 32.34
CA ALA A 576 2.80 -0.95 31.14
C ALA A 576 3.20 0.48 30.75
N LYS A 577 4.49 0.82 30.84
CA LYS A 577 5.01 2.11 30.37
C LYS A 577 5.88 1.89 29.14
N VAL A 578 5.51 2.50 28.02
CA VAL A 578 6.35 2.53 26.83
C VAL A 578 7.17 3.82 26.85
N ARG A 579 8.47 3.69 26.66
CA ARG A 579 9.40 4.80 26.45
C ARG A 579 10.11 4.62 25.14
N TYR A 580 10.55 5.73 24.56
CA TYR A 580 11.41 5.70 23.40
C TYR A 580 12.47 6.79 23.46
N ALA A 581 13.58 6.57 22.74
CA ALA A 581 14.59 7.59 22.49
C ALA A 581 15.32 7.32 21.18
N PHE A 582 15.85 8.38 20.58
CA PHE A 582 16.76 8.29 19.45
C PHE A 582 18.19 8.36 19.97
N VAL A 583 18.98 7.35 19.65
CA VAL A 583 20.33 7.16 20.16
C VAL A 583 21.31 7.15 19.00
N SER A 584 22.35 7.97 19.09
CA SER A 584 23.53 7.92 18.22
C SER A 584 24.80 7.88 19.07
N ALA A 585 25.90 7.39 18.54
CA ALA A 585 27.18 7.46 19.26
C ALA A 585 27.81 8.85 19.07
N ALA A 586 28.44 9.37 20.12
CA ALA A 586 29.32 10.51 19.97
C ALA A 586 30.56 10.11 19.15
N PRO A 587 31.14 11.03 18.36
CA PRO A 587 32.43 10.77 17.73
C PRO A 587 33.47 10.37 18.80
N PRO A 588 34.33 9.36 18.52
CA PRO A 588 35.37 8.98 19.46
C PRO A 588 36.31 10.16 19.72
N THR A 589 36.78 10.30 20.96
CA THR A 589 37.83 11.27 21.27
C THR A 589 39.17 10.82 20.68
N ASP A 590 40.14 11.74 20.50
CA ASP A 590 41.47 11.42 19.95
C ASP A 590 42.22 10.30 20.71
N THR A 591 41.79 10.00 21.94
CA THR A 591 42.37 8.97 22.82
C THR A 591 41.65 7.62 22.80
N GLU A 592 40.51 7.52 22.11
CA GLU A 592 39.68 6.31 22.07
C GLU A 592 39.95 5.48 20.82
N ASP A 593 40.01 4.15 20.98
CA ASP A 593 40.09 3.21 19.85
C ASP A 593 38.72 2.56 19.61
N PRO A 594 37.94 3.04 18.61
CA PRO A 594 36.59 2.53 18.35
C PRO A 594 36.57 1.10 17.81
N THR A 595 37.74 0.54 17.43
CA THR A 595 37.88 -0.81 16.88
C THR A 595 37.89 -1.90 17.96
N LEU A 596 38.12 -1.54 19.22
CA LEU A 596 38.07 -2.49 20.33
C LEU A 596 36.63 -2.92 20.62
N ASP A 597 36.40 -4.23 20.77
CA ASP A 597 35.08 -4.78 21.13
C ASP A 597 34.61 -4.29 22.51
N SER A 598 35.54 -3.92 23.40
CA SER A 598 35.25 -3.35 24.70
C SER A 598 34.93 -1.85 24.68
N TYR A 599 35.07 -1.18 23.53
CA TYR A 599 34.76 0.23 23.42
C TYR A 599 33.25 0.48 23.47
N VAL A 600 32.82 1.13 24.55
CA VAL A 600 31.47 1.67 24.70
C VAL A 600 31.52 3.16 24.36
N PRO A 601 30.91 3.59 23.24
CA PRO A 601 30.88 5.01 22.92
C PRO A 601 30.01 5.76 23.92
N LYS A 602 30.35 7.04 24.15
CA LYS A 602 29.40 7.96 24.78
C LYS A 602 28.18 8.11 23.87
N PHE A 603 26.98 8.05 24.43
CA PHE A 603 25.75 8.16 23.63
C PHE A 603 25.21 9.60 23.58
N ILE A 604 24.66 9.96 22.42
CA ILE A 604 23.83 11.14 22.20
C ILE A 604 22.39 10.64 22.19
N ILE A 605 21.64 10.97 23.24
CA ILE A 605 20.25 10.57 23.42
C ILE A 605 19.35 11.79 23.17
N ARG A 606 18.37 11.65 22.28
CA ARG A 606 17.40 12.67 21.94
C ARG A 606 15.98 12.12 22.04
N ASP A 607 15.03 12.99 22.36
CA ASP A 607 13.62 12.75 22.11
C ASP A 607 13.32 12.90 20.61
N PHE A 608 12.04 12.73 20.23
CA PHE A 608 11.64 12.83 18.83
C PHE A 608 11.96 14.21 18.23
N ARG A 609 11.67 15.30 18.96
CA ARG A 609 11.95 16.66 18.51
C ARG A 609 13.44 16.92 18.33
N GLY A 610 14.26 16.58 19.32
CA GLY A 610 15.71 16.75 19.24
C GLY A 610 16.35 15.88 18.16
N PHE A 611 15.75 14.74 17.82
CA PHE A 611 16.11 13.96 16.65
C PHE A 611 15.78 14.72 15.36
N LEU A 612 14.55 15.21 15.17
CA LEU A 612 14.16 15.98 13.98
C LEU A 612 15.06 17.21 13.77
N ASP A 613 15.36 17.94 14.85
CA ASP A 613 16.28 19.08 14.84
C ASP A 613 17.68 18.71 14.32
N SER A 614 18.08 17.45 14.50
CA SER A 614 19.39 16.94 14.10
C SER A 614 19.44 16.45 12.64
N ILE A 615 18.29 16.14 12.02
CA ILE A 615 18.24 15.50 10.69
C ILE A 615 17.56 16.33 9.61
N ILE A 616 16.60 17.18 9.98
CA ILE A 616 15.85 18.01 9.05
C ILE A 616 16.26 19.45 9.28
N SER A 617 16.76 20.13 8.25
CA SER A 617 17.12 21.55 8.35
C SER A 617 15.94 22.49 8.11
N ASP A 618 14.87 22.02 7.47
CA ASP A 618 13.67 22.80 7.17
C ASP A 618 12.65 22.73 8.32
N VAL A 619 12.34 23.87 8.91
CA VAL A 619 11.42 24.00 10.06
C VAL A 619 9.97 23.66 9.67
N SER A 620 9.57 23.87 8.40
CA SER A 620 8.22 23.56 7.92
C SER A 620 7.99 22.05 7.93
N ASP A 621 8.94 21.28 7.38
CA ASP A 621 8.88 19.82 7.36
C ASP A 621 8.87 19.24 8.78
N GLN A 622 9.67 19.81 9.69
CA GLN A 622 9.67 19.41 11.10
C GLN A 622 8.31 19.61 11.77
N GLN A 623 7.70 20.79 11.60
CA GLN A 623 6.44 21.12 12.24
C GLN A 623 5.31 20.21 11.76
N GLN A 624 5.28 19.88 10.46
CA GLN A 624 4.31 18.95 9.90
C GLN A 624 4.46 17.53 10.47
N ILE A 625 5.70 17.05 10.65
CA ILE A 625 5.94 15.74 11.28
C ILE A 625 5.47 15.73 12.75
N LEU A 626 5.62 16.84 13.48
CA LEU A 626 5.24 16.92 14.90
C LEU A 626 3.72 17.06 15.14
N GLU A 627 2.94 17.45 14.15
CA GLU A 627 1.49 17.58 14.25
C GLU A 627 0.74 16.23 14.15
N ILE A 628 1.40 15.20 13.61
CA ILE A 628 0.93 13.80 13.55
C ILE A 628 1.17 13.12 14.91
#